data_AF-A0A843IEG9-F1
#
_entry.id   AF-A0A843IEG9-F1
#
_cell.length_a   1.000
_cell.length_b   1.000
_cell.length_c   1.000
_cell.angle_alpha   90.00
_cell.angle_beta   90.00
_cell.angle_gamma   90.00
#
_symmetry.space_group_name_H-M   'P 1'
#
loop_
_entity.id
_entity.type
_entity.pdbx_description
1 polymer ?
#
loop_
_entity_poly.entity_id
_entity_poly.type
_entity_poly.pdbx_seq_one_letter_code
_entity_poly.pdbx_strand_id
1 'polypeptide(L)' 'MVSEKMEKALNGQLNAEVYSGYLYLSMAAYFEDEDLAGFANWMRVQAEEELEHGMKFYDYIIRRGASVTLSAI' A
#
# COMPACT_ATOMS: atom_id res chain seq x y z
N MET A 1 -5.47 -15.23 -18.85
CA MET A 1 -4.41 -15.08 -17.83
C MET A 1 -3.57 -13.86 -18.16
N VAL A 2 -3.16 -13.08 -17.15
CA VAL A 2 -2.11 -12.06 -17.35
C VAL A 2 -0.78 -12.75 -17.62
N SER A 3 0.14 -12.08 -18.34
CA SER A 3 1.48 -12.65 -18.55
C SER A 3 2.28 -12.65 -17.24
N GLU A 4 3.25 -13.55 -17.11
CA GLU A 4 4.13 -13.62 -15.92
C GLU A 4 4.82 -12.27 -15.63
N LYS A 5 5.24 -11.56 -16.68
CA LYS A 5 5.82 -10.21 -16.56
C LYS A 5 4.83 -9.23 -15.92
N MET A 6 3.56 -9.28 -16.31
CA MET A 6 2.53 -8.40 -15.80
C MET A 6 2.11 -8.81 -14.38
N GLU A 7 1.97 -10.09 -14.09
CA GLU A 7 1.69 -10.61 -12.74
C GLU A 7 2.77 -10.18 -11.75
N LYS A 8 4.05 -10.27 -12.13
CA LYS A 8 5.17 -9.80 -11.31
C LYS A 8 5.10 -8.29 -11.06
N ALA A 9 4.78 -7.51 -12.09
CA ALA A 9 4.67 -6.05 -11.95
C ALA A 9 3.50 -5.65 -11.05
N LEU A 10 2.33 -6.30 -11.20
CA LEU A 10 1.15 -6.04 -10.37
C LEU A 10 1.38 -6.41 -8.91
N ASN A 11 2.00 -7.56 -8.64
CA ASN A 11 2.40 -7.92 -7.29
C ASN A 11 3.45 -6.96 -6.72
N GLY A 12 4.39 -6.50 -7.54
CA GLY A 12 5.36 -5.49 -7.15
C GLY A 12 4.68 -4.18 -6.72
N GLN A 13 3.71 -3.71 -7.51
CA GLN A 13 2.97 -2.49 -7.20
C GLN A 13 2.09 -2.66 -5.96
N LEU A 14 1.37 -3.79 -5.83
CA LEU A 14 0.61 -4.12 -4.63
C LEU A 14 1.47 -3.99 -3.35
N ASN A 15 2.68 -4.56 -3.36
CA ASN A 15 3.57 -4.46 -2.20
C ASN A 15 4.09 -3.04 -1.98
N ALA A 16 4.33 -2.28 -3.04
CA ALA A 16 4.73 -0.88 -2.94
C ALA A 16 3.64 -0.03 -2.26
N GLU A 17 2.37 -0.17 -2.65
CA GLU A 17 1.28 0.60 -2.01
C GLU A 17 1.11 0.20 -0.53
N VAL A 18 1.16 -1.09 -0.21
CA VAL A 18 1.07 -1.57 1.18
C VAL A 18 2.24 -1.05 2.02
N TYR A 19 3.45 -1.06 1.48
CA TYR A 19 4.63 -0.47 2.13
C TYR A 19 4.48 1.04 2.32
N SER A 20 3.97 1.77 1.31
CA SER A 20 3.68 3.21 1.42
C SER A 20 2.69 3.49 2.55
N GLY A 21 1.62 2.69 2.68
CA GLY A 21 0.68 2.80 3.78
C GLY A 21 1.35 2.63 5.15
N TYR A 22 2.22 1.62 5.30
CA TYR A 22 2.99 1.42 6.54
C TYR A 22 3.97 2.56 6.81
N LEU A 23 4.66 3.05 5.78
CA LEU A 23 5.58 4.18 5.88
C LEU A 23 4.84 5.47 6.30
N TYR A 24 3.70 5.77 5.69
CA TYR A 24 2.90 6.94 6.04
C TYR A 24 2.33 6.84 7.44
N LEU A 25 1.97 5.64 7.90
CA LEU A 25 1.60 5.44 9.30
C LEU A 25 2.77 5.74 10.24
N SER A 26 4.00 5.34 9.89
CA SER A 26 5.21 5.72 10.64
C SER A 26 5.46 7.23 10.63
N MET A 27 5.21 7.91 9.51
CA MET A 27 5.32 9.37 9.43
C MET A 27 4.24 10.06 10.27
N ALA A 28 3.03 9.52 10.31
CA ALA A 28 1.96 10.02 11.17
C ALA A 28 2.38 9.95 12.65
N ALA A 29 2.95 8.82 13.08
CA ALA A 29 3.48 8.67 14.44
C ALA A 29 4.57 9.71 14.76
N TYR A 30 5.52 9.91 13.83
CA TYR A 30 6.54 10.95 13.98
C TYR A 30 5.92 12.35 14.15
N PHE A 31 4.91 12.70 13.35
CA PHE A 31 4.26 14.01 13.49
C PHE A 31 3.41 14.15 14.75
N GLU A 32 2.90 13.05 15.31
CA GLU A 32 2.28 13.10 16.64
C GLU A 32 3.32 13.36 17.74
N ASP A 33 4.50 12.72 17.67
CA ASP A 33 5.59 12.95 18.63
C ASP A 33 6.13 14.39 18.60
N GLU A 34 6.03 15.08 17.45
CA GLU A 34 6.47 16.47 17.26
C GLU A 34 5.36 17.51 17.51
N ASP A 35 4.20 17.12 18.08
CA ASP A 35 3.03 17.99 18.29
C ASP A 35 2.46 18.64 17.01
N LEU A 36 2.67 18.01 15.85
CA LEU A 36 2.24 18.48 14.52
C LEU A 36 0.95 17.79 14.06
N ALA A 37 -0.12 17.94 14.85
CA ALA A 37 -1.39 17.20 14.68
C ALA A 37 -2.02 17.26 13.28
N GLY A 38 -1.90 18.39 12.57
CA GLY A 38 -2.41 18.51 11.20
C GLY A 38 -1.68 17.61 10.19
N PHE A 39 -0.36 17.52 10.30
CA PHE A 39 0.47 16.65 9.46
C PHE A 39 0.25 15.17 9.82
N ALA A 40 0.13 14.87 11.11
CA ALA A 40 -0.19 13.54 11.59
C ALA A 40 -1.51 13.04 10.98
N ASN A 41 -2.58 13.84 11.09
CA ASN A 41 -3.87 13.49 10.52
C ASN A 41 -3.80 13.31 8.99
N TRP A 42 -3.09 14.20 8.28
CA TRP A 42 -2.89 14.05 6.84
C TRP A 42 -2.23 12.71 6.50
N MET A 43 -1.15 12.35 7.18
CA MET A 43 -0.44 11.10 6.94
C MET A 43 -1.29 9.86 7.28
N ARG A 44 -2.16 9.92 8.29
CA ARG A 44 -3.11 8.83 8.56
C ARG A 44 -4.09 8.62 7.41
N VAL A 45 -4.66 9.70 6.88
CA VAL A 45 -5.56 9.63 5.72
C VAL A 45 -4.82 9.07 4.50
N GLN A 46 -3.59 9.51 4.25
CA GLN A 46 -2.78 8.98 3.15
C GLN A 46 -2.42 7.50 3.36
N ALA A 47 -2.14 7.07 4.59
CA ALA A 47 -1.88 5.66 4.87
C ALA A 47 -3.10 4.78 4.54
N GLU A 48 -4.31 5.23 4.87
CA GLU A 48 -5.55 4.54 4.51
C GLU A 48 -5.78 4.52 2.99
N GLU A 49 -5.49 5.63 2.28
CA GLU A 49 -5.60 5.73 0.83
C GLU A 49 -4.68 4.75 0.10
N GLU A 50 -3.42 4.62 0.52
CA GLU A 50 -2.49 3.66 -0.11
C GLU A 50 -2.86 2.20 0.17
N LEU A 51 -3.42 1.90 1.35
CA LEU A 51 -3.96 0.57 1.61
C LEU A 51 -5.16 0.27 0.69
N GLU A 52 -6.02 1.26 0.42
CA GLU A 52 -7.09 1.12 -0.57
C GLU A 52 -6.53 0.88 -1.98
N HIS A 53 -5.47 1.61 -2.38
CA HIS A 53 -4.77 1.38 -3.65
C HIS A 53 -4.22 -0.04 -3.74
N GLY A 54 -3.53 -0.51 -2.70
CA GLY A 54 -3.04 -1.89 -2.61
C GLY A 54 -4.17 -2.90 -2.81
N MET A 55 -5.29 -2.73 -2.11
CA MET A 55 -6.43 -3.64 -2.25
C MET A 55 -7.05 -3.65 -3.66
N LYS A 56 -7.01 -2.54 -4.40
CA LYS A 56 -7.43 -2.53 -5.82
C LYS A 56 -6.53 -3.43 -6.68
N PHE A 57 -5.22 -3.41 -6.45
CA PHE A 57 -4.29 -4.32 -7.14
C PHE A 57 -4.51 -5.78 -6.72
N TYR A 58 -4.68 -6.03 -5.42
CA TYR A 58 -5.00 -7.36 -4.88
C TYR A 58 -6.21 -7.97 -5.60
N ASP A 59 -7.33 -7.25 -5.59
CA ASP A 59 -8.58 -7.71 -6.19
C ASP A 59 -8.42 -7.93 -7.70
N TYR A 60 -7.71 -7.04 -8.37
CA TYR A 60 -7.47 -7.16 -9.80
C TYR A 60 -6.65 -8.41 -10.15
N ILE A 61 -5.58 -8.70 -9.41
CA ILE A 61 -4.75 -9.90 -9.60
C ILE A 61 -5.61 -11.16 -9.49
N ILE A 62 -6.42 -11.27 -8.43
CA ILE A 62 -7.32 -12.41 -8.21
C ILE A 62 -8.36 -12.52 -9.34
N ARG A 63 -9.00 -11.42 -9.73
CA ARG A 63 -9.98 -11.40 -10.85
C ARG A 63 -9.38 -11.84 -12.18
N ARG A 64 -8.06 -11.68 -12.38
CA ARG A 64 -7.35 -12.13 -13.59
C ARG A 64 -6.86 -13.57 -13.52
N GLY A 65 -7.14 -14.27 -12.42
CA GLY A 65 -6.76 -15.67 -12.18
C GLY A 65 -5.26 -15.85 -11.90
N ALA A 66 -4.60 -14.82 -11.38
CA ALA A 66 -3.19 -14.82 -10.97
C ALA A 66 -3.08 -14.92 -9.44
N SER A 67 -1.87 -15.17 -8.93
CA SER A 67 -1.64 -15.31 -7.49
C SER A 67 -1.12 -14.01 -6.87
N VAL A 68 -1.60 -13.71 -5.67
CA VAL A 68 -1.09 -12.61 -4.86
C VAL A 68 0.09 -13.10 -4.01
N THR A 69 1.20 -12.35 -4.05
CA THR A 69 2.39 -12.58 -3.23
C THR A 69 2.69 -11.31 -2.44
N LEU A 70 2.49 -11.38 -1.12
CA LEU A 70 2.87 -10.32 -0.19
C LEU A 70 4.28 -10.58 0.36
N SER A 71 5.09 -9.53 0.41
CA SER A 71 6.45 -9.55 0.91
C SER A 71 6.51 -9.02 2.34
N ALA A 72 7.59 -9.31 3.05
CA ALA A 72 7.84 -8.69 4.35
C ALA A 72 8.00 -7.17 4.21
N ILE A 73 7.61 -6.46 5.27
CA ILE A 73 7.78 -5.02 5.44
C ILE A 73 8.99 -4.79 6.34
#